data_AF-A0A1X6NZP7-F1
#
_entry.id   AF-A0A1X6NZP7-F1
#
_cell.length_a   1.000
_cell.length_b   1.000
_cell.length_c   1.000
_cell.angle_alpha   90.00
_cell.angle_beta   90.00
_cell.angle_gamma   90.00
#
_symmetry.space_group_name_H-M   'P 1'
#
loop_
_entity.id
_entity.type
_entity.pdbx_description
1 polymer ?
#
loop_
_entity_poly.entity_id
_entity_poly.type
_entity_poly.pdbx_seq_one_letter_code
_entity_poly.pdbx_strand_id
1 'polypeptide(L)'
;MTERYTMAANAFNADPTTRWNTDHQHAKDRFGLLNGGFEALDRRRRDGTGQEEVLNSMENLLVTTVEEHNGYQQKVAAERNEKSATEEELTLKGKTVREVAMACSGADAMPGVTEGGTPRGGGSGGDPKKSSSTKTPTRARARSELNDGDDAEFGAALERIEARKQELAARELALRERQLAHEQALLEEARARRAEDRSERLRREARSAEDNETARVERAAFTRAISGLSPKMPPAEK
;
A
#
# COMPACT_ATOMS: atom_id res chain seq x y z
N MET A 1 11.70 -21.27 -28.35
CA MET A 1 11.91 -22.21 -27.23
C MET A 1 13.35 -22.71 -27.31
N THR A 2 13.95 -23.18 -26.21
CA THR A 2 15.10 -24.11 -26.19
C THR A 2 16.50 -23.65 -26.62
N GLU A 3 17.14 -22.74 -25.88
CA GLU A 3 18.61 -22.78 -25.71
C GLU A 3 18.97 -23.08 -24.25
N ARG A 4 18.37 -22.35 -23.33
CA ARG A 4 18.52 -22.61 -21.89
C ARG A 4 18.04 -24.00 -21.48
N TYR A 5 16.97 -24.49 -22.10
CA TYR A 5 16.45 -25.84 -21.82
C TYR A 5 17.34 -26.95 -22.40
N THR A 6 17.92 -26.72 -23.57
CA THR A 6 18.85 -27.65 -24.23
C THR A 6 20.17 -27.70 -23.48
N MET A 7 20.66 -26.56 -23.02
CA MET A 7 21.88 -26.46 -22.21
C MET A 7 21.69 -27.10 -20.82
N ALA A 8 20.53 -26.92 -20.20
CA ALA A 8 20.17 -27.60 -18.95
C ALA A 8 20.04 -29.13 -19.14
N ALA A 9 19.40 -29.58 -20.23
CA ALA A 9 19.29 -31.00 -20.54
C ALA A 9 20.66 -31.64 -20.82
N ASN A 10 21.54 -30.95 -21.54
CA ASN A 10 22.89 -31.44 -21.80
C ASN A 10 23.74 -31.51 -20.52
N ALA A 11 23.62 -30.52 -19.63
CA ALA A 11 24.31 -30.54 -18.34
C ALA A 11 23.81 -31.67 -17.44
N PHE A 12 22.49 -31.92 -17.44
CA PHE A 12 21.85 -33.01 -16.70
C PHE A 12 22.25 -34.40 -17.23
N ASN A 13 22.38 -34.54 -18.55
CA ASN A 13 22.76 -35.80 -19.21
C ASN A 13 24.28 -36.07 -19.16
N ALA A 14 25.10 -35.06 -18.84
CA ALA A 14 26.56 -35.17 -18.77
C ALA A 14 27.07 -35.71 -17.42
N ASP A 15 26.21 -35.77 -16.39
CA ASP A 15 26.57 -36.29 -15.08
C ASP A 15 26.55 -37.84 -15.09
N PRO A 16 27.69 -38.53 -14.87
CA PRO A 16 27.72 -39.99 -14.87
C PRO A 16 26.96 -40.61 -13.68
N THR A 17 26.63 -39.82 -12.66
CA THR A 17 25.80 -40.22 -11.50
C THR A 17 24.30 -40.19 -11.82
N THR A 18 23.90 -39.48 -12.88
CA THR A 18 22.51 -39.38 -13.37
C THR A 18 22.23 -40.34 -14.54
N ARG A 19 22.89 -41.51 -14.59
CA ARG A 19 22.34 -42.64 -15.37
C ARG A 19 21.03 -43.08 -14.71
N TRP A 20 19.95 -42.36 -15.00
CA TRP A 20 18.60 -42.75 -14.66
C TRP A 20 18.39 -44.10 -15.34
N ASN A 21 18.43 -45.18 -14.57
CA ASN A 21 17.96 -46.46 -15.08
C ASN A 21 16.49 -46.26 -15.43
N THR A 22 16.23 -46.23 -16.73
CA THR A 22 14.91 -46.12 -17.38
C THR A 22 14.12 -47.42 -17.22
N ASP A 23 14.75 -48.45 -16.63
CA ASP A 23 14.09 -49.67 -16.21
C ASP A 23 12.79 -49.34 -15.47
N HIS A 24 11.70 -49.89 -16.00
CA HIS A 24 10.35 -49.66 -15.50
C HIS A 24 10.22 -49.90 -13.99
N GLN A 25 10.94 -50.90 -13.47
CA GLN A 25 10.97 -51.21 -12.04
C GLN A 25 11.55 -50.05 -11.22
N HIS A 26 12.71 -49.53 -11.62
CA HIS A 26 13.36 -48.42 -10.93
C HIS A 26 12.54 -47.12 -11.05
N ALA A 27 11.86 -46.89 -12.17
CA ALA A 27 10.95 -45.77 -12.32
C ALA A 27 9.72 -45.89 -11.41
N LYS A 28 9.15 -47.10 -11.29
CA LYS A 28 8.01 -47.38 -10.43
C LYS A 28 8.37 -47.26 -8.95
N ASP A 29 9.54 -47.75 -8.55
CA ASP A 29 10.02 -47.67 -7.16
C ASP A 29 10.30 -46.22 -6.76
N ARG A 30 10.90 -45.41 -7.65
CA ARG A 30 11.07 -43.96 -7.43
C ARG A 30 9.75 -43.22 -7.32
N PHE A 31 8.77 -43.57 -8.15
CA PHE A 31 7.43 -42.97 -8.09
C PHE A 31 6.69 -43.37 -6.80
N GLY A 32 6.86 -44.61 -6.34
CA GLY A 32 6.33 -45.09 -5.07
C GLY A 32 6.91 -44.33 -3.87
N LEU A 33 8.24 -44.11 -3.86
CA LEU A 33 8.91 -43.30 -2.84
C LEU A 33 8.40 -41.86 -2.84
N LEU A 34 8.21 -41.26 -4.01
CA LEU A 34 7.67 -39.91 -4.15
C LEU A 34 6.25 -39.79 -3.56
N ASN A 35 5.36 -40.72 -3.91
CA ASN A 35 4.01 -40.74 -3.35
C ASN A 35 4.01 -40.94 -1.84
N GLY A 36 4.84 -41.85 -1.32
CA GLY A 36 4.97 -42.06 0.12
C GLY A 36 5.48 -40.81 0.87
N GLY A 37 6.40 -40.06 0.26
CA GLY A 37 6.90 -38.79 0.79
C GLY A 37 5.81 -37.71 0.85
N PHE A 38 5.00 -37.57 -0.20
CA PHE A 38 3.85 -36.65 -0.21
C PHE A 38 2.80 -37.03 0.82
N GLU A 39 2.45 -38.31 0.95
CA GLU A 39 1.50 -38.79 1.96
C GLU A 39 2.00 -38.59 3.39
N ALA A 40 3.32 -38.71 3.63
CA ALA A 40 3.93 -38.40 4.92
C ALA A 40 3.88 -36.88 5.20
N LEU A 41 4.10 -36.05 4.19
CA LEU A 41 4.07 -34.60 4.30
C LEU A 41 2.65 -34.07 4.52
N ASP A 42 1.65 -34.63 3.84
CA ASP A 42 0.24 -34.30 4.06
C ASP A 42 -0.24 -34.72 5.45
N ARG A 43 0.23 -35.87 5.96
CA ARG A 43 -0.01 -36.26 7.36
C ARG A 43 0.62 -35.29 8.34
N ARG A 44 1.89 -34.91 8.16
CA ARG A 44 2.55 -33.88 8.99
C ARG A 44 1.80 -32.56 9.01
N ARG A 45 1.31 -32.09 7.85
CA ARG A 45 0.51 -30.86 7.74
C ARG A 45 -0.83 -30.96 8.45
N ARG A 46 -1.46 -32.15 8.43
CA ARG A 46 -2.70 -32.42 9.15
C ARG A 46 -2.49 -32.49 10.67
N ASP A 47 -1.39 -33.08 11.11
CA ASP A 47 -1.12 -33.33 12.52
C ASP A 47 -0.42 -32.16 13.24
N GLY A 48 0.04 -31.14 12.49
CA GLY A 48 0.60 -29.89 13.04
C GLY A 48 1.93 -30.09 13.79
N THR A 49 2.54 -31.27 13.68
CA THR A 49 3.79 -31.62 14.36
C THR A 49 4.98 -31.02 13.62
N GLY A 50 5.52 -29.93 14.16
CA GLY A 50 6.75 -29.26 13.70
C GLY A 50 8.03 -30.05 13.98
N GLN A 51 8.01 -31.38 13.85
CA GLN A 51 9.26 -32.16 13.83
C GLN A 51 9.85 -32.12 12.42
N GLU A 52 10.98 -31.43 12.27
CA GLU A 52 11.84 -31.53 11.08
C GLU A 52 12.32 -32.97 10.92
N GLU A 53 11.62 -33.73 10.08
CA GLU A 53 12.27 -34.87 9.45
C GLU A 53 13.27 -34.31 8.43
N VAL A 54 14.52 -34.77 8.52
CA VAL A 54 15.59 -34.41 7.59
C VAL A 54 15.21 -34.94 6.20
N LEU A 55 14.47 -34.14 5.45
CA LEU A 55 14.10 -34.44 4.07
C LEU A 55 15.36 -34.50 3.22
N ASN A 56 15.40 -35.45 2.28
CA ASN A 56 16.49 -35.52 1.32
C ASN A 56 16.54 -34.21 0.50
N SER A 57 17.71 -33.82 0.01
CA SER A 57 17.91 -32.58 -0.76
C SER A 57 16.92 -32.44 -1.92
N MET A 58 16.51 -33.55 -2.54
CA MET A 58 15.52 -33.56 -3.62
C MET A 58 14.09 -33.31 -3.12
N GLU A 59 13.73 -33.85 -1.96
CA GLU A 59 12.41 -33.65 -1.35
C GLU A 59 12.25 -32.21 -0.85
N ASN A 60 13.30 -31.63 -0.27
CA ASN A 60 13.34 -30.21 0.09
C ASN A 60 13.18 -29.28 -1.13
N LEU A 61 13.83 -29.61 -2.25
CA LEU A 61 13.70 -28.83 -3.48
C LEU A 61 12.26 -28.88 -4.04
N LEU A 62 11.60 -30.04 -3.94
CA LEU A 62 10.21 -30.18 -4.39
C LEU A 62 9.23 -29.45 -3.48
N VAL A 63 9.43 -29.50 -2.16
CA VAL A 63 8.58 -28.79 -1.19
C VAL A 63 8.68 -27.28 -1.40
N THR A 64 9.90 -26.75 -1.49
CA THR A 64 10.14 -25.30 -1.65
C THR A 64 9.55 -24.77 -2.95
N THR A 65 9.77 -25.46 -4.08
CA THR A 65 9.22 -25.05 -5.38
C THR A 65 7.69 -25.08 -5.42
N VAL A 66 7.04 -26.06 -4.77
CA VAL A 66 5.58 -26.14 -4.68
C VAL A 66 5.01 -25.04 -3.78
N GLU A 67 5.66 -24.75 -2.65
CA GLU A 67 5.27 -23.66 -1.75
C GLU A 67 5.41 -22.29 -2.42
N GLU A 68 6.51 -22.06 -3.15
CA GLU A 68 6.73 -20.84 -3.92
C GLU A 68 5.67 -20.68 -5.03
N HIS A 69 5.37 -21.74 -5.77
CA HIS A 69 4.33 -21.70 -6.80
C HIS A 69 2.95 -21.42 -6.20
N ASN A 70 2.60 -22.05 -5.08
CA ASN A 70 1.32 -21.82 -4.41
C ASN A 70 1.21 -20.38 -3.86
N GLY A 71 2.30 -19.86 -3.27
CA GLY A 71 2.37 -18.47 -2.81
C GLY A 71 2.25 -17.47 -3.96
N TYR A 72 2.85 -17.76 -5.12
CA TYR A 72 2.69 -16.96 -6.32
C TYR A 72 1.23 -16.94 -6.83
N GLN A 73 0.57 -18.10 -6.90
CA GLN A 73 -0.83 -18.20 -7.32
C GLN A 73 -1.77 -17.42 -6.38
N GLN A 74 -1.54 -17.46 -5.07
CA GLN A 74 -2.31 -16.68 -4.10
C GLN A 74 -2.14 -15.17 -4.31
N LYS A 75 -0.91 -14.70 -4.57
CA LYS A 75 -0.63 -13.28 -4.85
C LYS A 75 -1.33 -12.81 -6.13
N VAL A 76 -1.26 -13.62 -7.20
CA VAL A 76 -1.94 -13.32 -8.47
C VAL A 76 -3.46 -13.28 -8.30
N ALA A 77 -4.04 -14.19 -7.51
CA ALA A 77 -5.46 -14.20 -7.21
C ALA A 77 -5.88 -12.96 -6.39
N ALA A 78 -5.09 -12.57 -5.37
CA ALA A 78 -5.34 -11.39 -4.56
C ALA A 78 -5.29 -10.10 -5.40
N GLU A 79 -4.28 -9.94 -6.25
CA GLU A 79 -4.14 -8.78 -7.15
C GLU A 79 -5.32 -8.69 -8.14
N ARG A 80 -5.79 -9.83 -8.65
CA ARG A 80 -6.97 -9.87 -9.53
C ARG A 80 -8.24 -9.41 -8.81
N ASN A 81 -8.43 -9.84 -7.57
CA ASN A 81 -9.61 -9.47 -6.77
C ASN A 81 -9.60 -7.99 -6.38
N GLU A 82 -8.43 -7.43 -6.07
CA GLU A 82 -8.28 -6.00 -5.79
C GLU A 82 -8.61 -5.15 -7.03
N LYS A 83 -8.11 -5.56 -8.21
CA LYS A 83 -8.46 -4.89 -9.48
C LYS A 83 -9.97 -4.90 -9.74
N SER A 84 -10.66 -6.03 -9.54
CA SER A 84 -12.12 -6.08 -9.71
C SER A 84 -12.88 -5.19 -8.72
N ALA A 85 -12.45 -5.09 -7.46
CA ALA A 85 -13.10 -4.24 -6.48
C ALA A 85 -13.00 -2.75 -6.86
N THR A 86 -11.84 -2.32 -7.34
CA THR A 86 -11.65 -0.92 -7.80
C THR A 86 -12.44 -0.60 -9.07
N GLU A 87 -12.58 -1.56 -9.99
CA GLU A 87 -13.40 -1.40 -11.18
C GLU A 87 -14.90 -1.29 -10.83
N GLU A 88 -15.40 -2.16 -9.95
CA GLU A 88 -16.79 -2.10 -9.48
C GLU A 88 -17.10 -0.75 -8.81
N GLU A 89 -16.21 -0.23 -7.96
CA GLU A 89 -16.38 1.07 -7.31
C GLU A 89 -16.46 2.22 -8.32
N LEU A 90 -15.60 2.21 -9.35
CA LEU A 90 -15.63 3.19 -10.43
C LEU A 90 -16.91 3.10 -11.26
N THR A 91 -17.42 1.88 -11.52
CA THR A 91 -18.69 1.71 -12.22
C THR A 91 -19.88 2.23 -11.41
N LEU A 92 -19.87 2.05 -10.08
CA LEU A 92 -20.91 2.56 -9.20
C LEU A 92 -20.89 4.09 -9.16
N LYS A 93 -19.72 4.71 -8.97
CA LYS A 93 -19.54 6.16 -9.03
C LYS A 93 -19.94 6.74 -10.40
N GLY A 94 -19.62 6.05 -11.49
CA GLY A 94 -20.04 6.45 -12.84
C GLY A 94 -21.56 6.38 -13.04
N LYS A 95 -22.22 5.36 -12.48
CA LYS A 95 -23.68 5.22 -12.51
C LYS A 95 -24.37 6.33 -11.73
N THR A 96 -23.92 6.64 -10.51
CA THR A 96 -24.53 7.70 -9.68
C THR A 96 -24.40 9.07 -10.33
N VAL A 97 -23.23 9.41 -10.89
CA VAL A 97 -23.04 10.68 -11.63
C VAL A 97 -23.97 10.75 -12.84
N ARG A 98 -24.13 9.66 -13.59
CA ARG A 98 -25.05 9.61 -14.73
C ARG A 98 -26.51 9.80 -14.30
N GLU A 99 -26.93 9.16 -13.21
CA GLU A 99 -28.30 9.27 -12.69
C GLU A 99 -28.62 10.70 -12.23
N VAL A 100 -27.70 11.35 -11.50
CA VAL A 100 -27.83 12.75 -11.10
C VAL A 100 -27.91 13.67 -12.31
N ALA A 101 -27.05 13.47 -13.31
CA ALA A 101 -27.09 14.26 -14.55
C ALA A 101 -28.42 14.09 -15.29
N MET A 102 -28.92 12.86 -15.40
CA MET A 102 -30.21 12.56 -16.04
C MET A 102 -31.39 13.19 -15.28
N ALA A 103 -31.35 13.17 -13.94
CA ALA A 103 -32.36 13.81 -13.09
C ALA A 103 -32.38 15.33 -13.27
N CYS A 104 -31.22 15.98 -13.43
CA CYS A 104 -31.13 17.42 -13.71
C CYS A 104 -31.65 17.76 -15.11
N SER A 105 -31.38 16.94 -16.12
CA SER A 105 -31.90 17.17 -17.50
C SER A 105 -33.41 16.93 -17.65
N GLY A 106 -34.06 16.24 -16.70
CA GLY A 106 -35.52 16.08 -16.66
C GLY A 106 -36.27 17.22 -15.95
N ALA A 107 -35.55 18.11 -15.26
CA ALA A 107 -36.15 19.15 -14.42
C ALA A 107 -36.44 20.48 -15.15
N ASP A 108 -36.07 20.61 -16.44
CA ASP A 108 -36.43 21.77 -17.28
C ASP A 108 -37.84 21.69 -17.88
N ALA A 109 -38.64 20.67 -17.53
CA ALA A 109 -40.03 20.56 -17.94
C ALA A 109 -40.97 20.97 -16.80
N MET A 110 -41.12 22.27 -16.56
CA MET A 110 -42.20 22.83 -15.74
C MET A 110 -42.54 24.28 -16.17
N PRO A 111 -43.75 24.79 -15.87
CA PRO A 111 -44.79 25.03 -16.87
C PRO A 111 -45.21 26.51 -16.98
N GLY A 112 -45.82 26.86 -18.13
CA GLY A 112 -46.86 27.90 -18.16
C GLY A 112 -46.66 29.07 -19.13
N VAL A 113 -47.72 29.27 -19.93
CA VAL A 113 -48.23 30.54 -20.48
C VAL A 113 -47.62 31.06 -21.80
N THR A 114 -48.34 30.87 -22.91
CA THR A 114 -49.11 31.92 -23.61
C THR A 114 -49.97 31.33 -24.74
N GLU A 115 -51.05 32.04 -25.04
CA GLU A 115 -52.22 31.68 -25.85
C GLU A 115 -51.97 31.30 -27.32
N GLY A 116 -52.85 30.42 -27.83
CA GLY A 116 -53.56 30.69 -29.08
C GLY A 116 -53.07 29.96 -30.35
N GLY A 117 -53.81 28.94 -30.78
CA GLY A 117 -53.80 28.48 -32.20
C GLY A 117 -53.96 26.98 -32.42
N THR A 118 -55.16 26.57 -32.82
CA THR A 118 -55.59 25.22 -33.26
C THR A 118 -54.70 24.61 -34.37
N PRO A 119 -54.55 23.26 -34.45
CA PRO A 119 -53.59 22.60 -35.34
C PRO A 119 -54.15 22.30 -36.75
N ARG A 120 -53.28 22.43 -37.76
CA ARG A 120 -53.33 21.83 -39.12
C ARG A 120 -52.02 22.29 -39.79
N GLY A 121 -51.16 21.47 -40.38
CA GLY A 121 -51.38 20.32 -41.24
C GLY A 121 -50.58 20.60 -42.53
N GLY A 122 -49.70 19.68 -42.91
CA GLY A 122 -49.21 19.54 -44.29
C GLY A 122 -47.92 20.27 -44.68
N GLY A 123 -46.90 19.47 -44.98
CA GLY A 123 -46.37 19.48 -46.35
C GLY A 123 -44.99 20.09 -46.59
N SER A 124 -44.16 19.27 -47.23
CA SER A 124 -43.24 19.65 -48.31
C SER A 124 -41.78 19.94 -47.95
N GLY A 125 -40.99 18.87 -48.13
CA GLY A 125 -39.65 18.81 -48.73
C GLY A 125 -38.84 20.10 -48.87
N GLY A 126 -37.73 20.13 -48.15
CA GLY A 126 -36.58 20.99 -48.44
C GLY A 126 -35.29 20.20 -48.14
N ASP A 127 -34.41 20.13 -49.13
CA ASP A 127 -33.16 19.38 -49.15
C ASP A 127 -32.27 19.56 -47.91
N PRO A 128 -31.71 18.48 -47.31
CA PRO A 128 -30.65 18.65 -46.33
C PRO A 128 -29.33 18.97 -47.04
N LYS A 129 -29.04 20.27 -47.15
CA LYS A 129 -27.68 20.77 -47.37
C LYS A 129 -26.75 20.21 -46.27
N LYS A 130 -25.70 19.54 -46.75
CA LYS A 130 -24.46 19.13 -46.06
C LYS A 130 -24.22 19.80 -44.70
N SER A 131 -24.45 19.07 -43.62
CA SER A 131 -23.70 19.27 -42.37
C SER A 131 -22.72 18.10 -42.24
N SER A 132 -21.44 18.42 -42.41
CA SER A 132 -20.33 17.50 -42.13
C SER A 132 -20.30 17.24 -40.62
N SER A 133 -21.06 16.24 -40.18
CA SER A 133 -20.92 15.65 -38.86
C SER A 133 -19.55 14.99 -38.80
N THR A 134 -18.63 15.61 -38.06
CA THR A 134 -17.36 15.04 -37.61
C THR A 134 -17.69 13.79 -36.79
N LYS A 135 -17.70 12.63 -37.46
CA LYS A 135 -17.79 11.34 -36.78
C LYS A 135 -16.51 11.14 -35.98
N THR A 136 -16.64 11.12 -34.67
CA THR A 136 -15.61 10.65 -33.74
C THR A 136 -15.21 9.23 -34.18
N PRO A 137 -13.93 8.94 -34.47
CA PRO A 137 -13.54 7.62 -34.91
C PRO A 137 -13.66 6.66 -33.73
N THR A 138 -14.65 5.78 -33.83
CA THR A 138 -14.86 4.61 -32.97
C THR A 138 -13.59 3.75 -32.96
N ARG A 139 -13.18 3.37 -31.74
CA ARG A 139 -12.07 2.47 -31.35
C ARG A 139 -12.11 1.13 -32.08
N ALA A 140 -11.72 1.09 -33.36
CA ALA A 140 -11.66 -0.14 -34.14
C ALA A 140 -10.69 0.00 -35.33
N ARG A 141 -9.39 0.17 -35.05
CA ARG A 141 -8.27 -0.20 -35.94
C ARG A 141 -6.94 0.05 -35.22
N ALA A 142 -6.41 -0.99 -34.60
CA ALA A 142 -5.01 -1.04 -34.16
C ALA A 142 -4.48 -2.46 -34.35
N ARG A 143 -4.76 -3.05 -35.52
CA ARG A 143 -4.18 -4.33 -36.00
C ARG A 143 -4.04 -4.29 -37.53
N SER A 144 -3.35 -3.27 -38.00
CA SER A 144 -2.69 -3.18 -39.31
C SER A 144 -1.92 -1.87 -39.21
N GLU A 145 -0.67 -1.86 -38.81
CA GLU A 145 0.47 -2.12 -39.69
C GLU A 145 1.62 -2.59 -38.82
N LEU A 146 1.95 -3.89 -38.90
CA LEU A 146 3.25 -4.40 -38.48
C LEU A 146 3.94 -4.86 -39.76
N ASN A 147 4.42 -3.91 -40.53
CA ASN A 147 5.51 -4.16 -41.45
C ASN A 147 6.10 -2.80 -41.81
N ASP A 148 7.39 -2.64 -41.56
CA ASP A 148 8.20 -1.41 -41.71
C ASP A 148 8.26 -0.54 -40.43
N GLY A 149 8.47 -1.16 -39.27
CA GLY A 149 8.87 -0.41 -38.06
C GLY A 149 10.30 0.09 -38.22
N ASP A 150 10.50 1.40 -38.29
CA ASP A 150 11.82 2.01 -38.23
C ASP A 150 12.48 1.66 -36.89
N ASP A 151 13.63 0.98 -36.93
CA ASP A 151 14.39 0.59 -35.73
C ASP A 151 14.72 1.82 -34.86
N ALA A 152 14.81 3.02 -35.45
CA ALA A 152 14.98 4.27 -34.74
C ALA A 152 13.75 4.66 -33.89
N GLU A 153 12.53 4.40 -34.38
CA GLU A 153 11.30 4.68 -33.63
C GLU A 153 11.14 3.72 -32.45
N PHE A 154 11.51 2.44 -32.64
CA PHE A 154 11.53 1.46 -31.55
C PHE A 154 12.56 1.82 -30.46
N GLY A 155 13.76 2.27 -30.85
CA GLY A 155 14.77 2.78 -29.93
C GLY A 155 14.27 3.98 -29.12
N ALA A 156 13.67 4.96 -29.78
CA ALA A 156 13.09 6.13 -29.12
C ALA A 156 11.93 5.77 -28.17
N ALA A 157 11.14 4.74 -28.49
CA ALA A 157 10.09 4.25 -27.60
C ALA A 157 10.68 3.61 -26.33
N LEU A 158 11.75 2.83 -26.44
CA LEU A 158 12.45 2.24 -25.29
C LEU A 158 13.06 3.31 -24.38
N GLU A 159 13.73 4.31 -24.94
CA GLU A 159 14.29 5.43 -24.16
C GLU A 159 13.21 6.17 -23.36
N ARG A 160 12.02 6.42 -23.95
CA ARG A 160 10.91 7.05 -23.24
C ARG A 160 10.36 6.17 -22.11
N ILE A 161 10.31 4.86 -22.31
CA ILE A 161 9.89 3.91 -21.27
C ILE A 161 10.89 3.91 -20.11
N GLU A 162 12.19 3.92 -20.43
CA GLU A 162 13.26 3.97 -19.43
C GLU A 162 13.26 5.30 -18.67
N ALA A 163 13.13 6.43 -19.36
CA ALA A 163 13.00 7.75 -18.74
C ALA A 163 11.79 7.82 -17.81
N ARG A 164 10.64 7.28 -18.24
CA ARG A 164 9.43 7.21 -17.40
C ARG A 164 9.65 6.33 -16.17
N LYS A 165 10.39 5.22 -16.29
CA LYS A 165 10.74 4.35 -15.16
C LYS A 165 11.61 5.09 -14.16
N GLN A 166 12.62 5.83 -14.64
CA GLN A 166 13.48 6.65 -13.78
C GLN A 166 12.70 7.77 -13.10
N GLU A 167 11.77 8.43 -13.81
CA GLU A 167 10.90 9.45 -13.24
C GLU A 167 10.01 8.90 -12.12
N LEU A 168 9.42 7.71 -12.32
CA LEU A 168 8.63 7.06 -11.28
C LEU A 168 9.48 6.69 -10.06
N ALA A 169 10.68 6.15 -10.27
CA ALA A 169 11.62 5.85 -9.18
C ALA A 169 12.02 7.12 -8.40
N ALA A 170 12.28 8.23 -9.11
CA ALA A 170 12.60 9.51 -8.49
C ALA A 170 11.41 10.07 -7.67
N ARG A 171 10.19 9.94 -8.20
CA ARG A 171 8.97 10.34 -7.47
C ARG A 171 8.73 9.50 -6.23
N GLU A 172 8.95 8.19 -6.31
CA GLU A 172 8.84 7.28 -5.17
C GLU A 172 9.86 7.63 -4.08
N LEU A 173 11.11 7.86 -4.48
CA LEU A 173 12.17 8.27 -3.56
C LEU A 173 11.84 9.61 -2.87
N ALA A 174 11.41 10.62 -3.64
CA ALA A 174 11.01 11.92 -3.09
C ALA A 174 9.81 11.82 -2.13
N LEU A 175 8.86 10.93 -2.39
CA LEU A 175 7.74 10.69 -1.48
C LEU A 175 8.23 10.05 -0.17
N ARG A 176 9.15 9.10 -0.26
CA ARG A 176 9.73 8.41 0.90
C ARG A 176 10.58 9.36 1.76
N GLU A 177 11.35 10.25 1.14
CA GLU A 177 12.08 11.32 1.83
C GLU A 177 11.14 12.26 2.58
N ARG A 178 10.03 12.66 1.97
CA ARG A 178 9.01 13.50 2.64
C ARG A 178 8.37 12.80 3.82
N GLN A 179 8.09 11.50 3.71
CA GLN A 179 7.56 10.70 4.82
C GLN A 179 8.54 10.65 5.99
N LEU A 180 9.81 10.35 5.72
CA LEU A 180 10.85 10.32 6.75
C LEU A 180 11.05 11.69 7.41
N ALA A 181 11.04 12.78 6.63
CA ALA A 181 11.12 14.13 7.18
C ALA A 181 9.94 14.46 8.10
N HIS A 182 8.73 14.04 7.73
CA HIS A 182 7.55 14.23 8.57
C HIS A 182 7.64 13.45 9.88
N GLU A 183 8.04 12.17 9.84
CA GLU A 183 8.24 11.35 11.02
C GLU A 183 9.32 11.93 11.94
N GLN A 184 10.44 12.39 11.37
CA GLN A 184 11.51 13.06 12.12
C GLN A 184 11.00 14.33 12.81
N ALA A 185 10.23 15.17 12.10
CA ALA A 185 9.64 16.38 12.67
C ALA A 185 8.71 16.07 13.86
N LEU A 186 7.87 15.02 13.76
CA LEU A 186 7.02 14.60 14.87
C LEU A 186 7.83 14.13 16.08
N LEU A 187 8.92 13.40 15.86
CA LEU A 187 9.81 12.96 16.93
C LEU A 187 10.55 14.14 17.59
N GLU A 188 10.99 15.12 16.80
CA GLU A 188 11.61 16.34 17.31
C GLU A 188 10.62 17.21 18.09
N GLU A 189 9.40 17.38 17.60
CA GLU A 189 8.35 18.08 18.32
C GLU A 189 8.03 17.39 19.66
N ALA A 190 7.92 16.07 19.67
CA ALA A 190 7.72 15.30 20.89
C ALA A 190 8.91 15.42 21.87
N ARG A 191 10.13 15.57 21.36
CA ARG A 191 11.31 15.83 22.21
C ARG A 191 11.28 17.25 22.77
N ALA A 192 10.90 18.24 21.97
CA ALA A 192 10.77 19.64 22.37
C ALA A 192 9.71 19.79 23.47
N ARG A 193 8.51 19.23 23.28
CA ARG A 193 7.43 19.24 24.30
C ARG A 193 7.91 18.66 25.64
N ARG A 194 8.60 17.51 25.61
CA ARG A 194 9.17 16.92 26.84
C ARG A 194 10.23 17.82 27.48
N ALA A 195 11.02 18.54 26.70
CA ALA A 195 12.01 19.48 27.21
C ALA A 195 11.35 20.70 27.85
N GLU A 196 10.30 21.22 27.22
CA GLU A 196 9.48 22.30 27.75
C GLU A 196 8.81 21.90 29.07
N ASP A 197 8.17 20.73 29.12
CA ASP A 197 7.56 20.19 30.35
C ASP A 197 8.58 20.08 31.49
N ARG A 198 9.79 19.59 31.21
CA ARG A 198 10.87 19.54 32.20
C ARG A 198 11.27 20.95 32.65
N SER A 199 11.41 21.88 31.72
CA SER A 199 11.75 23.27 32.05
C SER A 199 10.67 23.96 32.88
N GLU A 200 9.40 23.67 32.60
CA GLU A 200 8.26 24.23 33.32
C GLU A 200 8.18 23.65 34.73
N ARG A 201 8.41 22.34 34.90
CA ARG A 201 8.53 21.70 36.22
C ARG A 201 9.63 22.36 37.06
N LEU A 202 10.83 22.54 36.49
CA LEU A 202 11.93 23.21 37.19
C LEU A 202 11.58 24.65 37.59
N ARG A 203 10.88 25.40 36.73
CA ARG A 203 10.41 26.76 37.07
C ARG A 203 9.38 26.76 38.20
N ARG A 204 8.44 25.81 38.19
CA ARG A 204 7.46 25.65 39.28
C ARG A 204 8.13 25.27 40.59
N GLU A 205 9.09 24.34 40.55
CA GLU A 205 9.88 23.93 41.72
C GLU A 205 10.70 25.09 42.28
N ALA A 206 11.35 25.89 41.43
CA ALA A 206 12.09 27.07 41.85
C ALA A 206 11.19 28.09 42.56
N ARG A 207 10.02 28.42 41.99
CA ARG A 207 9.04 29.31 42.63
C ARG A 207 8.55 28.74 43.96
N SER A 208 8.24 27.44 44.02
CA SER A 208 7.83 26.80 45.26
C SER A 208 8.94 26.79 46.32
N ALA A 209 10.20 26.64 45.92
CA ALA A 209 11.33 26.75 46.84
C ALA A 209 11.46 28.16 47.42
N GLU A 210 11.30 29.20 46.58
CA GLU A 210 11.27 30.61 47.01
C GLU A 210 10.11 30.87 47.99
N ASP A 211 8.90 30.40 47.67
CA ASP A 211 7.71 30.53 48.54
C ASP A 211 7.90 29.80 49.88
N ASN A 212 8.55 28.64 49.88
CA ASN A 212 8.85 27.91 51.11
C ASN A 212 9.91 28.63 51.96
N GLU A 213 10.90 29.26 51.33
CA GLU A 213 11.93 30.01 52.04
C GLU A 213 11.38 31.32 52.61
N THR A 214 10.54 32.04 51.87
CA THR A 214 9.84 33.23 52.41
C THR A 214 8.97 32.86 53.61
N ALA A 215 8.19 31.77 53.51
CA ALA A 215 7.40 31.27 54.63
C ALA A 215 8.25 30.87 55.85
N ARG A 216 9.46 30.33 55.64
CA ARG A 216 10.40 30.03 56.74
C ARG A 216 10.91 31.30 57.41
N VAL A 217 11.30 32.31 56.62
CA VAL A 217 11.77 33.60 57.13
C VAL A 217 10.67 34.30 57.92
N GLU A 218 9.44 34.32 57.41
CA GLU A 218 8.29 34.91 58.11
C GLU A 218 7.99 34.19 59.43
N ARG A 219 7.98 32.85 59.44
CA ARG A 219 7.82 32.07 60.67
C ARG A 219 8.90 32.39 61.69
N ALA A 220 10.17 32.46 61.26
CA ALA A 220 11.29 32.81 62.14
C ALA A 220 11.16 34.23 62.71
N ALA A 221 10.76 35.20 61.89
CA ALA A 221 10.52 36.57 62.33
C ALA A 221 9.37 36.64 63.36
N PHE A 222 8.28 35.91 63.10
CA PHE A 222 7.14 35.81 64.02
C PHE A 222 7.53 35.19 65.36
N THR A 223 8.28 34.08 65.34
CA THR A 223 8.82 33.46 66.56
C THR A 223 9.70 34.43 67.35
N ARG A 224 10.58 35.18 66.66
CA ARG A 224 11.45 36.17 67.30
C ARG A 224 10.66 37.30 67.96
N ALA A 225 9.60 37.79 67.31
CA ALA A 225 8.74 38.82 67.85
C ALA A 225 8.04 38.34 69.15
N ILE A 226 7.52 37.11 69.15
CA ILE A 226 6.91 36.51 70.35
C ILE A 226 7.94 36.37 71.48
N SER A 227 9.14 35.86 71.18
CA SER A 227 10.20 35.72 72.19
C SER A 227 10.63 37.07 72.77
N GLY A 228 10.62 38.15 71.98
CA GLY A 228 10.93 39.50 72.45
C GLY A 228 9.86 40.13 73.34
N LEU A 229 8.61 39.69 73.23
CA LEU A 229 7.50 40.12 74.08
C LEU A 229 7.39 39.33 75.39
N SER A 230 8.14 38.23 75.53
CA SER A 230 8.14 37.41 76.74
C SER A 230 8.93 38.12 77.86
N PRO A 231 8.37 38.27 79.08
CA PRO A 231 9.06 38.96 80.17
C PRO A 231 10.38 38.25 80.51
N LYS A 232 11.51 38.97 80.45
CA LYS A 232 12.74 38.53 81.12
C LYS A 232 12.49 38.58 82.63
N MET A 233 12.18 37.43 83.22
CA MET A 233 12.19 37.26 84.66
C MET A 233 13.59 37.66 85.17
N PRO A 234 13.72 38.63 86.09
CA PRO A 234 15.00 38.98 86.67
C PRO A 234 15.59 37.78 87.41
N PRO A 235 16.92 37.63 87.46
CA PRO A 235 17.54 36.52 88.16
C PRO A 235 17.14 36.58 89.64
N ALA A 236 16.61 35.47 90.16
CA ALA A 236 16.29 35.34 91.57
C ALA A 236 17.61 35.44 92.36
N GLU A 237 17.77 36.57 93.07
CA GLU A 237 18.86 36.77 94.02
C GLU A 237 18.73 35.75 95.15
N LYS A 238 19.86 35.12 95.49
CA LYS A 238 20.00 34.09 96.52
C LYS A 238 20.14 34.69 97.90
#